data_AF-A0A6I2ZYX6-F1
#
_entry.id   AF-A0A6I2ZYX6-F1
#
_cell.length_a   1.000
_cell.length_b   1.000
_cell.length_c   1.000
_cell.angle_alpha   90.00
_cell.angle_beta   90.00
_cell.angle_gamma   90.00
#
_symmetry.space_group_name_H-M   'P 1'
#
loop_
_entity.id
_entity.type
_entity.pdbx_description
1 polymer ?
#
loop_
_entity_poly.entity_id
_entity_poly.type
_entity_poly.pdbx_seq_one_letter_code
_entity_poly.pdbx_strand_id
1 'polypeptide(L)' 'MLFDDLGFSHLGCFGSTIDTPNIDRLAEQGLRYTNFHVTPLCSPTRAALLTGRNHHAVGMRSVSNFDSGFPHMRGHISN' A
#
# COMPACT_ATOMS: atom_id res chain seq x y z
N MET A 1 -7.15 3.43 -7.87
CA MET A 1 -7.52 2.06 -7.47
C MET A 1 -6.43 1.53 -6.53
N LEU A 2 -6.79 0.74 -5.52
CA LEU A 2 -5.84 0.11 -4.58
C LEU A 2 -6.02 -1.41 -4.65
N PHE A 3 -4.94 -2.15 -4.88
CA PHE A 3 -4.91 -3.61 -4.90
C PHE A 3 -4.26 -4.16 -3.62
N ASP A 4 -4.58 -5.39 -3.24
CA ASP A 4 -3.96 -6.10 -2.12
C ASP A 4 -2.92 -7.10 -2.63
N ASP A 5 -1.76 -7.18 -1.97
CA ASP A 5 -0.64 -8.09 -2.27
C ASP A 5 -0.16 -8.12 -3.74
N LEU A 6 -0.41 -7.05 -4.50
CA LEU A 6 0.09 -6.92 -5.87
C LEU A 6 1.60 -6.58 -5.88
N GLY A 7 2.42 -7.54 -6.28
CA GLY A 7 3.85 -7.37 -6.48
C GLY A 7 4.19 -6.51 -7.70
N PHE A 8 5.39 -5.92 -7.69
CA PHE A 8 5.87 -5.02 -8.75
C PHE A 8 5.85 -5.67 -10.15
N SER A 9 6.22 -6.94 -10.24
CA SER A 9 6.29 -7.69 -11.50
C SER A 9 5.00 -8.46 -11.86
N HIS A 10 3.87 -8.14 -11.24
CA HIS A 10 2.58 -8.80 -11.54
C HIS A 10 1.77 -8.13 -12.66
N LEU A 11 2.19 -6.96 -13.15
CA LEU A 11 1.52 -6.23 -14.23
C LEU A 11 2.35 -6.26 -15.51
N GLY A 12 1.72 -6.43 -16.67
CA GLY A 12 2.36 -6.46 -17.99
C GLY A 12 3.21 -5.23 -18.25
N CYS A 13 2.71 -4.05 -17.86
CA CYS A 13 3.43 -2.77 -17.96
C CYS A 13 4.67 -2.67 -17.07
N PHE A 14 4.96 -3.67 -16.23
CA PHE A 14 6.22 -3.82 -15.48
C PHE A 14 6.99 -5.10 -15.86
N GLY A 15 6.63 -5.75 -16.97
CA GLY A 15 7.32 -6.92 -17.52
C GLY A 15 6.75 -8.28 -17.09
N SER A 16 5.52 -8.33 -16.57
CA SER A 16 4.86 -9.59 -16.22
C SER A 16 4.45 -10.41 -17.45
N THR A 17 4.26 -11.71 -17.26
CA THR A 17 3.62 -12.62 -18.23
C THR A 17 2.11 -12.77 -17.98
N ILE A 18 1.58 -12.22 -16.88
CA ILE A 18 0.15 -12.21 -16.59
C ILE A 18 -0.54 -11.22 -17.53
N ASP A 19 -1.64 -11.65 -18.15
CA ASP A 19 -2.42 -10.80 -19.06
C ASP A 19 -3.21 -9.74 -18.27
N THR A 20 -2.77 -8.47 -18.33
CA THR A 20 -3.37 -7.34 -17.62
C THR A 20 -3.79 -6.18 -18.53
N PRO A 21 -4.50 -6.44 -19.65
CA PRO A 21 -4.63 -5.49 -20.76
C PRO A 21 -5.34 -4.20 -20.38
N ASN A 22 -6.22 -4.24 -19.37
CA ASN A 22 -6.89 -3.06 -18.84
C ASN A 22 -5.95 -2.13 -18.08
N ILE A 23 -5.02 -2.69 -17.31
CA ILE A 23 -4.04 -1.92 -16.53
C ILE A 23 -2.93 -1.42 -17.45
N ASP A 24 -2.53 -2.22 -18.43
CA ASP A 24 -1.49 -1.87 -19.39
C ASP A 24 -1.91 -0.67 -20.25
N ARG A 25 -3.14 -0.69 -20.78
CA ARG A 25 -3.71 0.47 -21.49
C ARG A 25 -3.81 1.71 -20.61
N LEU A 26 -4.12 1.56 -19.31
CA LEU A 26 -4.14 2.71 -18.39
C LEU A 26 -2.73 3.30 -18.22
N ALA A 27 -1.71 2.44 -18.12
CA ALA A 27 -0.32 2.87 -18.00
C ALA A 27 0.19 3.55 -19.28
N GLU A 28 -0.22 3.10 -20.47
CA GLU A 28 0.11 3.71 -21.76
C GLU A 28 -0.48 5.12 -21.94
N GLN A 29 -1.65 5.37 -21.35
CA GLN A 29 -2.37 6.64 -21.45
C GLN A 29 -2.07 7.61 -20.30
N GLY A 30 -1.14 7.25 -19.40
CA GLY A 30 -0.91 7.99 -18.15
C GLY A 30 0.55 8.06 -17.74
N LEU A 31 0.75 8.22 -16.42
CA LEU A 31 2.08 8.23 -15.81
C LEU A 31 2.32 6.90 -15.08
N ARG A 32 3.54 6.38 -15.24
CA ARG A 32 4.00 5.16 -14.57
C ARG A 32 5.17 5.48 -13.65
N TYR A 33 5.01 5.16 -12.37
CA TYR A 33 6.06 5.31 -11.36
C TYR A 33 6.86 4.01 -11.22
N THR A 34 8.19 4.09 -11.31
CA THR A 34 9.09 2.94 -11.13
C THR A 34 9.73 2.88 -9.73
N ASN A 35 9.47 3.88 -8.89
CA ASN A 35 10.06 4.02 -7.55
C ASN A 35 9.01 4.43 -6.49
N PHE A 36 7.83 3.82 -6.55
CA PHE A 36 6.75 4.03 -5.60
C PHE A 36 6.87 3.05 -4.43
N HIS A 37 6.71 3.53 -3.19
CA HIS A 37 6.92 2.72 -1.99
C HIS A 37 5.68 2.69 -1.10
N VAL A 38 5.49 1.55 -0.45
CA VAL A 38 4.49 1.31 0.58
C VAL A 38 5.17 0.73 1.82
N THR A 39 4.41 0.56 2.91
CA THR A 39 4.89 -0.24 4.05
C THR A 39 4.76 -1.73 3.72
N PRO A 40 5.48 -2.63 4.42
CA PRO A 40 5.43 -4.06 4.12
C PRO A 40 4.13 -4.76 4.54
N LEU A 41 3.14 -4.04 5.12
CA LEU A 41 1.90 -4.62 5.65
C LEU A 41 0.66 -3.82 5.22
N CYS A 42 -0.49 -4.50 5.16
CA CYS A 42 -1.74 -3.93 4.68
C CYS A 42 -2.25 -2.77 5.57
N SER A 43 -2.37 -2.98 6.88
CA SER A 43 -2.94 -1.97 7.80
C SER A 43 -2.08 -0.69 7.88
N PRO A 44 -0.74 -0.77 8.04
CA PRO A 44 0.10 0.42 8.04
C PRO A 44 0.10 1.17 6.70
N THR A 45 0.11 0.46 5.56
CA THR A 45 0.00 1.09 4.22
C THR A 45 -1.33 1.83 4.06
N ARG A 46 -2.44 1.20 4.44
CA ARG A 46 -3.78 1.82 4.37
C ARG A 46 -3.91 3.00 5.31
N ALA A 47 -3.35 2.93 6.52
CA ALA A 47 -3.36 4.05 7.46
C ALA A 47 -2.56 5.25 6.91
N ALA A 48 -1.37 5.01 6.34
CA ALA A 48 -0.58 6.07 5.73
C ALA A 48 -1.30 6.70 4.52
N LEU A 49 -1.93 5.89 3.67
CA LEU A 49 -2.71 6.37 2.53
C LEU A 49 -3.91 7.24 2.93
N LEU A 50 -4.66 6.81 3.96
CA LEU A 50 -5.88 7.50 4.39
C LEU A 50 -5.61 8.79 5.17
N THR A 51 -4.46 8.87 5.84
CA THR A 51 -4.14 10.01 6.73
C THR A 51 -3.08 10.95 6.16
N GLY A 52 -2.32 10.54 5.14
CA GLY A 52 -1.14 11.27 4.66
C GLY A 52 0.00 11.34 5.70
N ARG A 53 -0.05 10.54 6.76
CA ARG A 53 0.93 10.55 7.86
C ARG A 53 1.70 9.23 7.91
N ASN A 54 2.88 9.26 8.52
CA ASN A 54 3.60 8.03 8.82
C ASN A 54 2.74 7.14 9.75
N HIS A 55 2.65 5.86 9.44
CA HIS A 55 1.79 4.90 10.14
C HIS A 55 2.13 4.75 11.64
N HIS A 56 3.38 4.98 12.06
CA HIS A 56 3.76 5.04 13.48
C HIS A 56 3.13 6.24 14.22
N ALA A 57 2.93 7.35 13.51
CA ALA A 57 2.39 8.59 14.10
C ALA A 57 0.87 8.53 14.31
N VAL A 58 0.21 7.50 13.80
CA VAL A 58 -1.25 7.31 13.87
C VAL A 58 -1.65 5.98 14.51
N GLY A 59 -0.74 5.38 15.29
CA GLY A 59 -1.04 4.16 16.06
C GLY A 59 -1.07 2.85 15.26
N MET A 60 -0.63 2.87 13.99
CA MET A 60 -0.71 1.73 13.07
C MET A 60 0.68 1.19 12.68
N ARG A 61 1.51 0.80 13.65
CA ARG A 61 2.80 0.14 13.36
C ARG A 61 2.68 -1.28 12.79
N SER A 62 1.60 -2.00 13.07
CA SER A 62 1.40 -3.40 12.67
C SER A 62 0.02 -3.61 12.05
N VAL A 63 -0.34 -4.87 11.80
CA VAL A 63 -1.69 -5.28 11.43
C VAL A 63 -2.72 -4.84 12.50
N SER A 64 -3.91 -4.43 12.05
CA SER A 64 -4.95 -3.83 12.90
C SER A 64 -5.44 -4.70 14.06
N ASN A 65 -5.29 -6.02 13.97
CA ASN A 65 -5.62 -6.97 15.02
C ASN A 65 -4.51 -7.12 16.08
N PHE A 66 -3.44 -6.32 16.01
CA PHE A 66 -2.33 -6.36 16.97
C PHE A 66 -2.25 -5.05 17.75
N ASP A 67 -2.42 -5.14 19.06
CA ASP A 67 -2.28 -4.03 20.01
C ASP A 67 -1.22 -4.37 21.06
N SER A 68 -0.21 -3.52 21.16
CA SER A 68 0.89 -3.69 22.11
C SER A 68 0.73 -2.89 23.40
N GLY A 69 -0.28 -2.03 23.50
CA GLY A 69 -0.41 -1.03 24.56
C GLY A 69 0.37 0.27 24.30
N PHE A 70 1.36 0.27 23.39
CA PHE A 70 2.14 1.47 23.09
C PHE A 70 1.42 2.41 22.10
N PRO A 71 1.57 3.74 22.21
CA PRO A 71 0.84 4.70 21.37
C PRO A 71 0.99 4.50 19.86
N HIS A 72 2.16 4.03 19.42
CA HIS A 72 2.46 3.82 18.00
C HIS A 72 1.89 2.49 17.43
N MET A 73 1.27 1.65 18.27
CA MET A 73 0.78 0.31 17.88
C MET A 73 -0.45 -0.06 18.72
N ARG A 74 -1.57 0.61 18.39
CA ARG A 74 -2.89 0.46 19.04
C ARG A 74 -3.91 -0.30 18.19
N GLY A 75 -3.55 -0.69 16.97
CA GLY A 75 -4.41 -1.43 16.04
C GLY A 75 -5.51 -0.60 15.37
N HIS A 76 -5.60 0.70 15.66
CA HIS A 76 -6.56 1.64 15.06
C HIS A 76 -5.92 3.00 14.83
N ILE A 77 -6.51 3.81 13.95
CA ILE A 77 -6.04 5.18 13.70
C ILE A 77 -6.36 6.03 14.93
N SER A 78 -5.30 6.50 15.58
CA SER A 78 -5.37 7.41 16.72
C SER A 78 -4.79 8.78 16.36
N ASN A 79 -5.29 9.84 17.01
CA ASN A 79 -4.83 11.22 16.79
C ASN A 79 -3.48 11.49 17.47
#